data_AF-A0AAE3D352-F1
#
_entry.id   AF-A0AAE3D352-F1
#
_cell.length_a   1.000
_cell.length_b   1.000
_cell.length_c   1.000
_cell.angle_alpha   90.00
_cell.angle_beta   90.00
_cell.angle_gamma   90.00
#
_symmetry.space_group_name_H-M   'P 1'
#
loop_
_entity.id
_entity.type
_entity.pdbx_description
1 polymer ?
#
loop_
_entity_poly.entity_id
_entity_poly.type
_entity_poly.pdbx_seq_one_letter_code
_entity_poly.pdbx_strand_id
1 'polypeptide(L)'
;MDYPDYLNPGDCAIWLGACEILSRIYGRPPDYASTLRGFDANRCVRAIGDGSVYFLGGGNLGALYAKHNRMRLAAIRAVPGCRVVLLPQSNTGLDREGDPLAADILETLQSHPDLTLLARDAASQRLFGELMNTDIGLCPDPASLCLPGPTKSGNGVACILRSDGEAALERAGDDGLDAWDWPDLTALRLWNRAGKLVNAFPEPQMRWRIRQFTARQKVDAALRALVDKQTVITDRLHGALFAEALGKRVIAIDNATAKISSYYETWRDYYPGITLANSLSEARGLAGSPG
;
A
#
# COMPACT_ATOMS: atom_id res chain seq x y z
N MET A 1 4.73 8.65 -9.57
CA MET A 1 4.59 7.48 -10.46
C MET A 1 3.77 6.41 -9.78
N ASP A 2 3.27 5.44 -10.55
CA ASP A 2 2.57 4.26 -10.03
C ASP A 2 1.23 4.56 -9.32
N TYR A 3 0.37 5.38 -9.95
CA TYR A 3 -0.99 5.61 -9.44
C TYR A 3 -1.78 4.28 -9.36
N PRO A 4 -2.43 3.96 -8.22
CA PRO A 4 -3.06 2.66 -7.98
C PRO A 4 -4.47 2.58 -8.61
N ASP A 5 -4.52 2.33 -9.92
CA ASP A 5 -5.78 2.23 -10.68
C ASP A 5 -6.41 0.82 -10.63
N TYR A 6 -6.63 0.31 -9.41
CA TYR A 6 -7.23 -1.01 -9.15
C TYR A 6 -8.01 -1.03 -7.82
N LEU A 7 -8.59 -2.18 -7.46
CA LEU A 7 -9.48 -2.36 -6.31
C LEU A 7 -8.71 -2.55 -4.98
N ASN A 8 -7.77 -1.66 -4.68
CA ASN A 8 -7.08 -1.65 -3.39
C ASN A 8 -7.15 -0.25 -2.76
N PRO A 9 -8.02 -0.03 -1.76
CA PRO A 9 -8.11 1.26 -1.06
C PRO A 9 -6.86 1.54 -0.22
N GLY A 10 -6.13 0.50 0.20
CA GLY A 10 -4.85 0.64 0.91
C GLY A 10 -3.81 1.38 0.09
N ASP A 11 -3.57 0.94 -1.15
CA ASP A 11 -2.61 1.62 -2.03
C ASP A 11 -3.09 3.03 -2.42
N CYS A 12 -4.41 3.26 -2.47
CA CYS A 12 -4.96 4.61 -2.62
C CYS A 12 -4.63 5.51 -1.42
N ALA A 13 -4.66 4.97 -0.19
CA ALA A 13 -4.26 5.69 1.01
C ALA A 13 -2.74 5.98 0.99
N ILE A 14 -1.89 5.02 0.61
CA ILE A 14 -0.45 5.26 0.39
C ILE A 14 -0.25 6.42 -0.59
N TRP A 15 -0.97 6.40 -1.72
CA TRP A 15 -0.87 7.44 -2.75
C TRP A 15 -1.23 8.81 -2.19
N LEU A 16 -2.36 8.93 -1.49
CA LEU A 16 -2.79 10.19 -0.90
C LEU A 16 -1.79 10.69 0.14
N GLY A 17 -1.31 9.81 1.02
CA GLY A 17 -0.31 10.13 2.04
C GLY A 17 1.01 10.59 1.46
N ALA A 18 1.50 9.88 0.44
CA ALA A 18 2.71 10.28 -0.29
C ALA A 18 2.55 11.65 -0.96
N CYS A 19 1.40 11.91 -1.60
CA CYS A 19 1.12 13.20 -2.21
C CYS A 19 1.09 14.33 -1.18
N GLU A 20 0.51 14.09 0.00
CA GLU A 20 0.49 15.05 1.11
C GLU A 20 1.91 15.37 1.61
N ILE A 21 2.75 14.35 1.86
CA ILE A 21 4.16 14.54 2.26
C ILE A 21 4.89 15.38 1.23
N LEU A 22 4.83 14.99 -0.05
CA LEU A 22 5.54 15.67 -1.11
C LEU A 22 5.03 17.11 -1.30
N SER A 23 3.72 17.34 -1.16
CA SER A 23 3.17 18.70 -1.22
C SER A 23 3.63 19.57 -0.06
N ARG A 24 3.86 19.01 1.14
CA ARG A 24 4.43 19.75 2.28
C ARG A 24 5.91 20.09 2.07
N ILE A 25 6.67 19.19 1.44
CA ILE A 25 8.09 19.40 1.14
C ILE A 25 8.27 20.44 0.04
N TYR A 26 7.49 20.36 -1.04
CA TYR A 26 7.70 21.16 -2.25
C TYR A 26 6.72 22.33 -2.42
N GLY A 27 5.67 22.42 -1.60
CA GLY A 27 4.67 23.50 -1.66
C GLY A 27 3.78 23.48 -2.91
N ARG A 28 3.82 22.40 -3.71
CA ARG A 28 3.11 22.31 -5.00
C ARG A 28 2.75 20.85 -5.37
N PRO A 29 1.71 20.63 -6.20
CA PRO A 29 1.42 19.31 -6.76
C PRO A 29 2.51 18.85 -7.73
N PRO A 30 2.59 17.55 -8.05
CA PRO A 30 3.59 17.04 -8.99
C PRO A 30 3.33 17.51 -10.41
N ASP A 31 4.40 17.84 -11.14
CA ASP A 31 4.36 18.21 -12.56
C ASP A 31 3.95 17.03 -13.46
N TYR A 32 4.19 15.80 -12.99
CA TYR A 32 3.86 14.57 -13.70
C TYR A 32 3.31 13.47 -12.78
N ALA A 33 2.23 12.83 -13.21
CA ALA A 33 1.69 11.64 -12.57
C ALA A 33 1.12 10.67 -13.60
N SER A 34 1.38 9.37 -13.45
CA SER A 34 0.81 8.31 -14.28
C SER A 34 0.66 7.00 -13.50
N THR A 35 -0.12 6.08 -14.05
CA THR A 35 0.05 4.64 -13.76
C THR A 35 1.35 4.17 -14.41
N LEU A 36 1.87 3.00 -14.02
CA LEU A 36 3.03 2.41 -14.70
C LEU A 36 2.73 2.12 -16.18
N ARG A 37 1.53 1.59 -16.48
CA ARG A 37 1.11 1.29 -17.86
C ARG A 37 1.02 2.54 -18.75
N GLY A 38 0.60 3.67 -18.18
CA GLY A 38 0.45 4.93 -18.91
C GLY A 38 1.68 5.84 -18.84
N PHE A 39 2.84 5.31 -18.44
CA PHE A 39 4.06 6.09 -18.31
C PHE A 39 4.64 6.46 -19.67
N ASP A 40 5.11 7.69 -19.77
CA ASP A 40 5.84 8.24 -20.91
C ASP A 40 7.05 9.00 -20.36
N ALA A 41 8.24 8.42 -20.54
CA ALA A 41 9.48 8.96 -20.00
C ALA A 41 9.81 10.34 -20.59
N ASN A 42 9.62 10.54 -21.89
CA ASN A 42 9.90 11.81 -22.56
C ASN A 42 9.02 12.93 -22.02
N ARG A 43 7.72 12.66 -21.80
CA ARG A 43 6.79 13.61 -21.18
C ARG A 43 7.14 13.85 -19.72
N CYS A 44 7.53 12.82 -18.99
CA CYS A 44 7.94 12.93 -17.59
C CYS A 44 9.17 13.83 -17.45
N VAL A 45 10.27 13.52 -18.14
CA VAL A 45 11.52 14.29 -18.10
C VAL A 45 11.29 15.74 -18.49
N ARG A 46 10.53 16.01 -19.57
CA ARG A 46 10.18 17.38 -19.96
C ARG A 46 9.35 18.12 -18.90
N ALA A 47 8.46 17.43 -18.20
CA ALA A 47 7.58 18.07 -17.22
C ALA A 47 8.29 18.37 -15.91
N ILE A 48 9.17 17.47 -15.44
CA ILE A 48 9.84 17.62 -14.14
C ILE A 48 11.15 18.42 -14.22
N GLY A 49 11.77 18.54 -15.39
CA GLY A 49 13.07 19.19 -15.53
C GLY A 49 14.16 18.44 -14.74
N ASP A 50 14.77 19.13 -13.79
CA ASP A 50 15.76 18.61 -12.83
C ASP A 50 15.12 17.97 -11.58
N GLY A 51 13.80 17.85 -11.54
CA GLY A 51 13.06 17.23 -10.45
C GLY A 51 13.25 15.71 -10.31
N SER A 52 12.77 15.17 -9.20
CA SER A 52 12.86 13.74 -8.85
C SER A 52 11.62 12.94 -9.29
N VAL A 53 11.82 11.66 -9.59
CA VAL A 53 10.77 10.69 -9.89
C VAL A 53 10.49 9.81 -8.66
N TYR A 54 9.30 9.96 -8.08
CA TYR A 54 8.84 9.16 -6.94
C TYR A 54 7.98 7.99 -7.42
N PHE A 55 8.31 6.76 -7.02
CA PHE A 55 7.49 5.56 -7.22
C PHE A 55 6.74 5.23 -5.94
N LEU A 56 5.46 4.87 -6.09
CA LEU A 56 4.59 4.54 -4.96
C LEU A 56 5.17 3.37 -4.13
N GLY A 57 5.05 3.52 -2.80
CA GLY A 57 5.44 2.53 -1.81
C GLY A 57 4.52 1.31 -1.77
N GLY A 58 4.59 0.57 -0.67
CA GLY A 58 3.67 -0.52 -0.35
C GLY A 58 4.33 -1.89 -0.26
N GLY A 59 3.50 -2.94 -0.25
CA GLY A 59 3.99 -4.31 -0.17
C GLY A 59 4.03 -4.97 -1.54
N ASN A 60 4.82 -4.45 -2.48
CA ASN A 60 4.86 -4.97 -3.84
C ASN A 60 6.26 -5.10 -4.48
N LEU A 61 7.35 -5.00 -3.71
CA LEU A 61 8.72 -5.15 -4.21
C LEU A 61 9.22 -6.59 -4.01
N GLY A 62 9.25 -7.37 -5.10
CA GLY A 62 9.71 -8.77 -5.10
C GLY A 62 8.97 -9.65 -6.09
N ALA A 63 9.23 -10.96 -6.03
CA ALA A 63 8.75 -11.94 -7.01
C ALA A 63 7.21 -12.05 -7.14
N LEU A 64 6.46 -11.77 -6.06
CA LEU A 64 5.01 -11.98 -6.01
C LEU A 64 4.20 -11.13 -7.01
N TYR A 65 4.70 -9.97 -7.42
CA TYR A 65 3.99 -9.06 -8.34
C TYR A 65 4.73 -8.86 -9.66
N ALA A 66 5.03 -9.97 -10.33
CA ALA A 66 5.95 -9.98 -11.47
C ALA A 66 5.60 -8.99 -12.59
N LYS A 67 4.34 -8.94 -13.00
CA LYS A 67 3.89 -7.98 -14.03
C LYS A 67 4.08 -6.53 -13.58
N HIS A 68 3.77 -6.23 -12.32
CA HIS A 68 3.90 -4.88 -11.75
C HIS A 68 5.36 -4.45 -11.68
N ASN A 69 6.22 -5.32 -11.12
CA ASN A 69 7.65 -5.05 -11.02
C ASN A 69 8.29 -4.88 -12.40
N ARG A 70 8.00 -5.73 -13.40
CA ARG A 70 8.53 -5.52 -14.76
C ARG A 70 8.20 -4.14 -15.35
N MET A 71 6.96 -3.66 -15.14
CA MET A 71 6.59 -2.31 -15.59
C MET A 71 7.31 -1.20 -14.80
N ARG A 72 7.52 -1.40 -13.50
CA ARG A 72 8.30 -0.47 -12.65
C ARG A 72 9.76 -0.40 -13.10
N LEU A 73 10.40 -1.55 -13.31
CA LEU A 73 11.79 -1.62 -13.76
C LEU A 73 11.95 -0.96 -15.14
N ALA A 74 11.02 -1.21 -16.07
CA ALA A 74 11.01 -0.52 -17.36
C ALA A 74 10.88 1.00 -17.21
N ALA A 75 10.06 1.48 -16.27
CA ALA A 75 9.92 2.90 -16.01
C ALA A 75 11.19 3.52 -15.39
N ILE A 76 11.84 2.84 -14.43
CA ILE A 76 13.10 3.27 -13.81
C ILE A 76 14.21 3.36 -14.87
N ARG A 77 14.37 2.31 -15.67
CA ARG A 77 15.37 2.24 -16.76
C ARG A 77 15.19 3.34 -17.81
N ALA A 78 13.99 3.86 -17.98
CA ALA A 78 13.68 4.89 -18.97
C ALA A 78 13.98 6.33 -18.49
N VAL A 79 14.40 6.54 -17.24
CA VAL A 79 14.74 7.87 -16.69
C VAL A 79 16.12 7.91 -16.02
N PRO A 80 17.19 7.43 -16.69
CA PRO A 80 18.50 7.24 -16.06
C PRO A 80 19.16 8.54 -15.58
N GLY A 81 18.75 9.70 -16.11
CA GLY A 81 19.26 11.02 -15.72
C GLY A 81 18.47 11.70 -14.61
N CYS A 82 17.40 11.10 -14.10
CA CYS A 82 16.57 11.67 -13.04
C CYS A 82 16.91 11.03 -11.70
N ARG A 83 16.83 11.79 -10.60
CA ARG A 83 16.80 11.17 -9.26
C ARG A 83 15.55 10.30 -9.12
N VAL A 84 15.70 9.05 -8.72
CA VAL A 84 14.61 8.11 -8.48
C VAL A 84 14.47 7.83 -6.98
N VAL A 85 13.24 7.90 -6.46
CA VAL A 85 12.94 7.55 -5.07
C VAL A 85 11.82 6.51 -5.05
N LEU A 86 12.13 5.32 -4.54
CA LEU A 86 11.14 4.31 -4.19
C LEU A 86 10.65 4.61 -2.78
N LEU A 87 9.41 5.11 -2.67
CA LEU A 87 8.75 5.37 -1.40
C LEU A 87 8.63 4.06 -0.59
N PRO A 88 8.40 4.14 0.75
CA PRO A 88 8.61 3.02 1.67
C PRO A 88 7.98 1.70 1.20
N GLN A 89 8.82 0.68 1.00
CA GLN A 89 8.44 -0.66 0.53
C GLN A 89 8.52 -1.71 1.65
N SER A 90 7.70 -2.76 1.55
CA SER A 90 7.99 -4.04 2.20
C SER A 90 8.56 -5.03 1.20
N ASN A 91 9.46 -5.89 1.66
CA ASN A 91 9.93 -7.05 0.92
C ASN A 91 8.78 -8.02 0.62
N THR A 92 8.67 -8.45 -0.63
CA THR A 92 7.70 -9.46 -1.07
C THR A 92 8.35 -10.57 -1.88
N GLY A 93 9.53 -11.01 -1.43
CA GLY A 93 10.31 -12.08 -2.07
C GLY A 93 11.42 -11.56 -2.98
N LEU A 94 12.20 -10.59 -2.52
CA LEU A 94 13.45 -10.14 -3.14
C LEU A 94 14.65 -11.00 -2.72
N ASP A 95 14.51 -11.73 -1.61
CA ASP A 95 15.42 -12.70 -1.00
C ASP A 95 15.31 -14.11 -1.60
N ARG A 96 14.46 -14.31 -2.62
CA ARG A 96 14.28 -15.60 -3.27
C ARG A 96 15.48 -15.92 -4.16
N GLU A 97 16.39 -16.74 -3.64
CA GLU A 97 17.54 -17.25 -4.39
C GLU A 97 17.11 -17.91 -5.71
N GLY A 98 17.83 -17.58 -6.78
CA GLY A 98 17.58 -18.14 -8.11
C GLY A 98 16.34 -17.59 -8.83
N ASP A 99 15.57 -16.67 -8.22
CA ASP A 99 14.44 -16.02 -8.89
C ASP A 99 14.94 -14.97 -9.90
N PRO A 100 14.67 -15.13 -11.22
CA PRO A 100 15.18 -14.20 -12.23
C PRO A 100 14.63 -12.78 -12.09
N LEU A 101 13.42 -12.62 -11.55
CA LEU A 101 12.83 -11.29 -11.36
C LEU A 101 13.45 -10.61 -10.14
N ALA A 102 13.73 -11.34 -9.05
CA ALA A 102 14.45 -10.77 -7.91
C ALA A 102 15.82 -10.24 -8.34
N ALA A 103 16.56 -11.01 -9.15
CA ALA A 103 17.83 -10.58 -9.74
C ALA A 103 17.67 -9.33 -10.63
N ASP A 104 16.68 -9.31 -11.53
CA ASP A 104 16.39 -8.17 -12.42
C ASP A 104 16.02 -6.89 -11.64
N ILE A 105 15.28 -7.03 -10.54
CA ILE A 105 14.99 -5.92 -9.63
C ILE A 105 16.29 -5.39 -9.04
N LEU A 106 17.09 -6.24 -8.39
CA LEU A 106 18.33 -5.83 -7.73
C LEU A 106 19.30 -5.16 -8.70
N GLU A 107 19.53 -5.76 -9.87
CA GLU A 107 20.38 -5.20 -10.92
C GLU A 107 19.89 -3.81 -11.35
N THR A 108 18.58 -3.63 -11.57
CA THR A 108 18.02 -2.33 -11.95
C THR A 108 18.19 -1.30 -10.86
N LEU A 109 17.99 -1.66 -9.59
CA LEU A 109 18.12 -0.73 -8.48
C LEU A 109 19.57 -0.32 -8.26
N GLN A 110 20.51 -1.27 -8.33
CA GLN A 110 21.94 -1.05 -8.11
C GLN A 110 22.61 -0.30 -9.27
N SER A 111 22.15 -0.50 -10.50
CA SER A 111 22.71 0.16 -11.69
C SER A 111 22.21 1.58 -11.91
N HIS A 112 21.14 2.00 -11.23
CA HIS A 112 20.59 3.33 -11.40
C HIS A 112 21.44 4.38 -10.64
N PRO A 113 21.92 5.46 -11.29
CA PRO A 113 22.98 6.30 -10.75
C PRO A 113 22.58 7.16 -9.54
N ASP A 114 21.32 7.59 -9.46
CA ASP A 114 20.76 8.32 -8.31
C ASP A 114 19.42 7.70 -7.92
N LEU A 115 19.47 6.61 -7.16
CA LEU A 115 18.29 5.89 -6.67
C LEU A 115 18.30 5.79 -5.14
N THR A 116 17.20 6.17 -4.52
CA THR A 116 16.94 5.96 -3.09
C THR A 116 15.83 4.93 -2.91
N LEU A 117 16.09 3.89 -2.12
CA LEU A 117 15.10 2.92 -1.66
C LEU A 117 14.79 3.18 -0.18
N LEU A 118 13.51 3.21 0.16
CA LEU A 118 13.04 3.32 1.55
C LEU A 118 12.31 2.03 1.95
N ALA A 119 12.48 1.64 3.22
CA ALA A 119 11.75 0.53 3.83
C ALA A 119 10.66 1.05 4.75
N ARG A 120 9.54 0.32 4.83
CA ARG A 120 8.44 0.64 5.76
C ARG A 120 8.37 -0.21 7.02
N ASP A 121 9.23 -1.21 7.13
CA ASP A 121 9.34 -2.09 8.28
C ASP A 121 10.80 -2.53 8.47
N ALA A 122 11.19 -2.86 9.70
CA ALA A 122 12.57 -3.12 10.08
C ALA A 122 13.13 -4.39 9.41
N ALA A 123 12.31 -5.42 9.16
CA ALA A 123 12.76 -6.61 8.45
C ALA A 123 13.13 -6.27 6.99
N SER A 124 12.27 -5.50 6.31
CA SER A 124 12.55 -5.03 4.95
C SER A 124 13.75 -4.09 4.91
N GLN A 125 13.93 -3.22 5.91
CA GLN A 125 15.08 -2.32 6.00
C GLN A 125 16.39 -3.10 6.04
N ARG A 126 16.50 -4.10 6.94
CA ARG A 126 17.70 -4.93 7.06
C ARG A 126 18.00 -5.66 5.76
N LEU A 127 17.00 -6.34 5.21
CA LEU A 127 17.18 -7.09 3.96
C LEU A 127 17.58 -6.18 2.79
N PHE A 128 16.91 -5.04 2.61
CA PHE A 128 17.26 -4.11 1.55
C PHE A 128 18.67 -3.55 1.75
N GLY A 129 19.10 -3.30 2.99
CA GLY A 129 20.45 -2.83 3.28
C GLY A 129 21.53 -3.86 2.93
N GLU A 130 21.28 -5.13 3.26
CA GLU A 130 22.14 -6.25 2.88
C GLU A 130 22.23 -6.41 1.35
N LEU A 131 21.10 -6.38 0.65
CA LEU A 131 21.05 -6.58 -0.80
C LEU A 131 21.60 -5.39 -1.60
N MET A 132 21.40 -4.17 -1.12
CA MET A 132 21.86 -2.95 -1.80
C MET A 132 23.26 -2.50 -1.33
N ASN A 133 23.81 -3.14 -0.29
CA ASN A 133 25.06 -2.76 0.37
C ASN A 133 25.11 -1.25 0.70
N THR A 134 24.03 -0.73 1.28
CA THR A 134 23.88 0.68 1.63
C THR A 134 22.87 0.85 2.76
N ASP A 135 22.93 1.97 3.47
CA ASP A 135 21.95 2.29 4.51
C ASP A 135 20.58 2.60 3.88
N ILE A 136 19.55 1.91 4.33
CA ILE A 136 18.18 2.09 3.85
C ILE A 136 17.39 2.90 4.87
N GLY A 137 16.77 3.99 4.41
CA GLY A 137 15.91 4.80 5.25
C GLY A 137 14.66 4.04 5.69
N LEU A 138 14.38 4.03 6.99
CA LEU A 138 13.15 3.48 7.57
C LEU A 138 12.13 4.60 7.76
N CYS A 139 10.96 4.46 7.15
CA CYS A 139 9.88 5.45 7.25
C CYS A 139 8.52 4.75 7.37
N PRO A 140 7.58 5.26 8.19
CA PRO A 140 6.25 4.68 8.28
C PRO A 140 5.53 4.64 6.92
N ASP A 141 4.58 3.72 6.80
CA ASP A 141 3.66 3.72 5.67
C ASP A 141 2.92 5.07 5.54
N PRO A 142 3.02 5.76 4.37
CA PRO A 142 2.38 7.06 4.17
C PRO A 142 0.87 7.06 4.34
N ALA A 143 0.19 5.91 4.23
CA ALA A 143 -1.25 5.81 4.37
C ALA A 143 -1.76 6.44 5.68
N SER A 144 -1.00 6.26 6.77
CA SER A 144 -1.32 6.78 8.11
C SER A 144 -1.60 8.29 8.16
N LEU A 145 -0.97 9.10 7.30
CA LEU A 145 -1.11 10.57 7.30
C LEU A 145 -2.46 11.07 6.77
N CYS A 146 -3.19 10.23 6.03
CA CYS A 146 -4.40 10.62 5.33
C CYS A 146 -5.67 9.99 5.90
N LEU A 147 -5.56 9.32 7.06
CA LEU A 147 -6.67 8.66 7.72
C LEU A 147 -7.40 9.60 8.69
N PRO A 148 -8.72 9.41 8.86
CA PRO A 148 -9.49 10.19 9.83
C PRO A 148 -9.10 9.82 11.26
N GLY A 149 -9.49 10.66 12.22
CA GLY A 149 -9.39 10.33 13.63
C GLY A 149 -10.50 9.38 14.12
N PRO A 150 -10.49 9.05 15.42
CA PRO A 150 -11.42 8.11 16.02
C PRO A 150 -12.88 8.49 15.81
N THR A 151 -13.73 7.49 15.59
CA THR A 151 -15.18 7.66 15.46
C THR A 151 -15.91 6.93 16.58
N LYS A 152 -17.18 7.28 16.83
CA LYS A 152 -18.01 6.53 17.78
C LYS A 152 -18.08 5.08 17.34
N SER A 153 -17.76 4.16 18.24
CA SER A 153 -17.93 2.73 18.00
C SER A 153 -19.41 2.39 18.01
N GLY A 154 -19.86 1.67 16.97
CA GLY A 154 -21.14 0.99 16.99
C GLY A 154 -21.00 -0.39 17.62
N ASN A 155 -21.84 -1.32 17.19
CA ASN A 155 -21.85 -2.70 17.67
C ASN A 155 -21.37 -3.66 16.57
N GLY A 156 -20.68 -4.73 16.97
CA GLY A 156 -20.37 -5.85 16.09
C GLY A 156 -18.93 -5.93 15.58
N VAL A 157 -18.67 -7.02 14.85
CA VAL A 157 -17.35 -7.40 14.34
C VAL A 157 -17.38 -7.36 12.81
N ALA A 158 -16.42 -6.68 12.19
CA ALA A 158 -16.15 -6.85 10.75
C ALA A 158 -14.97 -7.79 10.54
N CYS A 159 -15.07 -8.65 9.52
CA CYS A 159 -14.02 -9.59 9.15
C CYS A 159 -13.58 -9.29 7.71
N ILE A 160 -12.43 -8.63 7.55
CA ILE A 160 -11.87 -8.26 6.24
C ILE A 160 -10.74 -9.22 5.90
N LEU A 161 -11.03 -10.25 5.12
CA LEU A 161 -10.07 -11.30 4.79
C LEU A 161 -9.80 -11.35 3.30
N ARG A 162 -8.54 -11.53 2.92
CA ARG A 162 -8.16 -11.67 1.52
C ARG A 162 -8.83 -12.89 0.89
N SER A 163 -9.23 -12.72 -0.37
CA SER A 163 -9.78 -13.80 -1.19
C SER A 163 -8.80 -14.33 -2.26
N ASP A 164 -7.56 -13.84 -2.28
CA ASP A 164 -6.53 -14.20 -3.27
C ASP A 164 -5.40 -15.03 -2.66
N GLY A 165 -4.38 -15.36 -3.46
CA GLY A 165 -3.26 -16.23 -3.06
C GLY A 165 -2.35 -15.68 -1.96
N GLU A 166 -2.62 -14.49 -1.42
CA GLU A 166 -1.95 -13.95 -0.23
C GLU A 166 -2.78 -14.15 1.05
N ALA A 167 -3.92 -14.83 0.97
CA ALA A 167 -4.75 -15.15 2.12
C ALA A 167 -3.96 -15.91 3.20
N ALA A 168 -4.24 -15.58 4.46
CA ALA A 168 -3.43 -16.04 5.58
C ALA A 168 -3.42 -17.56 5.79
N LEU A 169 -4.43 -18.34 5.34
CA LEU A 169 -4.50 -19.82 5.33
C LEU A 169 -5.88 -20.30 4.78
N GLU A 170 -6.07 -21.61 4.58
CA GLU A 170 -7.35 -22.20 4.13
C GLU A 170 -8.52 -21.74 5.02
N ARG A 171 -9.56 -21.17 4.39
CA ARG A 171 -10.87 -20.91 5.03
C ARG A 171 -11.48 -22.25 5.43
N ALA A 172 -11.17 -22.73 6.62
CA ALA A 172 -11.68 -23.99 7.13
C ALA A 172 -13.17 -23.86 7.49
N GLY A 173 -14.04 -24.06 6.49
CA GLY A 173 -15.48 -24.38 6.59
C GLY A 173 -16.38 -23.28 7.17
N ASP A 174 -17.60 -23.12 6.62
CA ASP A 174 -18.64 -22.13 7.01
C ASP A 174 -18.60 -21.71 8.48
N ASP A 175 -17.91 -20.61 8.72
CA ASP A 175 -17.44 -20.24 10.04
C ASP A 175 -18.23 -19.05 10.62
N GLY A 176 -19.44 -18.79 10.13
CA GLY A 176 -20.48 -17.95 10.77
C GLY A 176 -20.17 -16.46 10.90
N LEU A 177 -19.01 -16.00 10.42
CA LEU A 177 -18.67 -14.60 10.25
C LEU A 177 -18.79 -14.24 8.77
N ASP A 178 -19.56 -13.21 8.45
CA ASP A 178 -19.69 -12.67 7.09
C ASP A 178 -18.38 -11.97 6.71
N ALA A 179 -17.40 -12.77 6.26
CA ALA A 179 -16.09 -12.31 5.83
C ALA A 179 -16.14 -11.80 4.39
N TRP A 180 -15.52 -10.65 4.15
CA TRP A 180 -15.53 -9.98 2.85
C TRP A 180 -14.16 -9.36 2.54
N ASP A 181 -13.95 -9.01 1.28
CA ASP A 181 -12.75 -8.35 0.79
C ASP A 181 -13.10 -7.04 0.04
N TRP A 182 -12.11 -6.18 -0.21
CA TRP A 182 -12.30 -4.90 -0.90
C TRP A 182 -13.07 -5.01 -2.22
N PRO A 183 -12.83 -6.01 -3.10
CA PRO A 183 -13.59 -6.17 -4.33
C PRO A 183 -15.10 -6.37 -4.14
N ASP A 184 -15.54 -6.82 -2.97
CA ASP A 184 -16.96 -7.07 -2.67
C ASP A 184 -17.74 -5.75 -2.45
N LEU A 185 -17.03 -4.67 -2.07
CA LEU A 185 -17.63 -3.36 -1.89
C LEU A 185 -18.11 -2.75 -3.22
N THR A 186 -19.42 -2.68 -3.41
CA THR A 186 -20.06 -2.08 -4.61
C THR A 186 -19.61 -0.64 -4.85
N ALA A 187 -19.50 0.18 -3.80
CA ALA A 187 -19.02 1.55 -3.91
C ALA A 187 -17.57 1.60 -4.44
N LEU A 188 -16.69 0.71 -3.98
CA LEU A 188 -15.31 0.66 -4.44
C LEU A 188 -15.23 0.28 -5.93
N ARG A 189 -16.03 -0.70 -6.36
CA ARG A 189 -16.15 -1.09 -7.77
C ARG A 189 -16.62 0.07 -8.65
N LEU A 190 -17.61 0.83 -8.20
CA LEU A 190 -18.11 2.00 -8.92
C LEU A 190 -17.02 3.07 -9.09
N TRP A 191 -16.35 3.46 -8.01
CA TRP A 191 -15.26 4.44 -8.06
C TRP A 191 -14.08 3.96 -8.91
N ASN A 192 -13.77 2.67 -8.88
CA ASN A 192 -12.74 2.10 -9.74
C ASN A 192 -13.10 2.18 -11.23
N ARG A 193 -14.37 1.95 -11.60
CA ARG A 193 -14.82 2.11 -13.00
C ARG A 193 -14.79 3.57 -13.43
N ALA A 194 -15.26 4.49 -12.57
CA ALA A 194 -15.22 5.92 -12.85
C ALA A 194 -13.77 6.43 -13.01
N GLY A 195 -12.85 5.98 -12.16
CA GLY A 195 -11.43 6.34 -12.21
C GLY A 195 -10.75 6.03 -13.54
N LYS A 196 -11.12 4.92 -14.20
CA LYS A 196 -10.55 4.52 -15.49
C LYS A 196 -10.86 5.49 -16.63
N LEU A 197 -11.92 6.30 -16.50
CA LEU A 197 -12.27 7.34 -17.47
C LEU A 197 -11.32 8.53 -17.43
N VAL A 198 -10.44 8.64 -16.42
CA VAL A 198 -9.52 9.78 -16.26
C VAL A 198 -8.60 9.96 -17.47
N ASN A 199 -8.26 8.89 -18.19
CA ASN A 199 -7.38 8.95 -19.34
C ASN A 199 -8.04 9.61 -20.58
N ALA A 200 -9.36 9.80 -20.57
CA ALA A 200 -10.06 10.54 -21.63
C ALA A 200 -9.86 12.06 -21.54
N PHE A 201 -9.37 12.59 -20.41
CA PHE A 201 -9.16 14.02 -20.22
C PHE A 201 -7.77 14.44 -20.72
N PRO A 202 -7.65 15.43 -21.62
CA PRO A 202 -6.37 15.82 -22.21
C PRO A 202 -5.46 16.60 -21.25
N GLU A 203 -6.05 17.29 -20.28
CA GLU A 203 -5.37 18.25 -19.42
C GLU A 203 -4.76 17.57 -18.16
N PRO A 204 -3.43 17.66 -17.95
CA PRO A 204 -2.76 16.94 -16.87
C PRO A 204 -3.21 17.31 -15.45
N GLN A 205 -3.51 18.57 -15.16
CA GLN A 205 -3.92 18.98 -13.81
C GLN A 205 -5.35 18.50 -13.53
N MET A 206 -6.24 18.51 -14.53
CA MET A 206 -7.54 17.84 -14.44
C MET A 206 -7.40 16.36 -14.11
N ARG A 207 -6.54 15.63 -14.84
CA ARG A 207 -6.29 14.20 -14.56
C ARG A 207 -5.76 13.98 -13.14
N TRP A 208 -4.86 14.84 -12.69
CA TRP A 208 -4.36 14.81 -11.31
C TRP A 208 -5.50 14.96 -10.29
N ARG A 209 -6.34 16.00 -10.43
CA ARG A 209 -7.47 16.25 -9.52
C ARG A 209 -8.46 15.08 -9.49
N ILE A 210 -8.80 14.52 -10.66
CA ILE A 210 -9.70 13.35 -10.75
C ILE A 210 -9.09 12.13 -10.06
N ARG A 211 -7.78 11.90 -10.19
CA ARG A 211 -7.07 10.80 -9.50
C ARG A 211 -7.07 10.99 -7.98
N GLN A 212 -6.77 12.20 -7.51
CA GLN A 212 -6.82 12.52 -6.07
C GLN A 212 -8.22 12.29 -5.50
N PHE A 213 -9.24 12.80 -6.19
CA PHE A 213 -10.63 12.60 -5.81
C PHE A 213 -11.01 11.12 -5.80
N THR A 214 -10.72 10.38 -6.89
CA THR A 214 -11.07 8.97 -6.99
C THR A 214 -10.37 8.13 -5.91
N ALA A 215 -9.07 8.39 -5.65
CA ALA A 215 -8.34 7.72 -4.58
C ALA A 215 -9.00 7.98 -3.22
N ARG A 216 -9.38 9.24 -2.93
CA ARG A 216 -10.08 9.60 -1.69
C ARG A 216 -11.41 8.86 -1.57
N GLN A 217 -12.22 8.86 -2.62
CA GLN A 217 -13.51 8.16 -2.61
C GLN A 217 -13.37 6.64 -2.40
N LYS A 218 -12.30 6.02 -2.91
CA LYS A 218 -11.99 4.61 -2.67
C LYS A 218 -11.64 4.35 -1.20
N VAL A 219 -10.81 5.21 -0.60
CA VAL A 219 -10.49 5.15 0.84
C VAL A 219 -11.74 5.35 1.68
N ASP A 220 -12.56 6.36 1.37
CA ASP A 220 -13.81 6.64 2.08
C ASP A 220 -14.84 5.53 1.96
N ALA A 221 -14.85 4.79 0.85
CA ALA A 221 -15.69 3.59 0.71
C ALA A 221 -15.25 2.47 1.68
N ALA A 222 -13.93 2.27 1.84
CA ALA A 222 -13.40 1.31 2.80
C ALA A 222 -13.66 1.74 4.26
N LEU A 223 -13.39 3.00 4.59
CA LEU A 223 -13.63 3.55 5.94
C LEU A 223 -15.11 3.46 6.35
N ARG A 224 -16.03 3.75 5.43
CA ARG A 224 -17.49 3.64 5.68
C ARG A 224 -17.94 2.22 6.01
N ALA A 225 -17.25 1.20 5.49
CA ALA A 225 -17.55 -0.19 5.82
C ALA A 225 -17.14 -0.58 7.25
N LEU A 226 -16.32 0.24 7.92
CA LEU A 226 -15.75 -0.04 9.24
C LEU A 226 -16.23 0.93 10.34
N VAL A 227 -16.81 2.06 9.96
CA VAL A 227 -17.12 3.17 10.88
C VAL A 227 -18.07 2.76 12.01
N ASP A 228 -19.02 1.87 11.73
CA ASP A 228 -20.06 1.40 12.65
C ASP A 228 -19.63 0.17 13.48
N LYS A 229 -18.40 -0.33 13.26
CA LYS A 229 -17.91 -1.54 13.93
C LYS A 229 -17.25 -1.22 15.26
N GLN A 230 -17.28 -2.19 16.17
CA GLN A 230 -16.53 -2.14 17.43
C GLN A 230 -15.16 -2.79 17.25
N THR A 231 -15.15 -3.97 16.61
CA THR A 231 -13.95 -4.79 16.40
C THR A 231 -13.78 -5.10 14.92
N VAL A 232 -12.54 -5.11 14.45
CA VAL A 232 -12.18 -5.50 13.09
C VAL A 232 -11.15 -6.64 13.15
N ILE A 233 -11.48 -7.77 12.56
CA ILE A 233 -10.55 -8.87 12.29
C ILE A 233 -10.07 -8.74 10.85
N THR A 234 -8.76 -8.79 10.60
CA THR A 234 -8.25 -8.65 9.22
C THR A 234 -6.87 -9.25 9.00
N ASP A 235 -6.62 -9.78 7.80
CA ASP A 235 -5.30 -10.18 7.30
C ASP A 235 -4.73 -9.16 6.28
N ARG A 236 -5.28 -7.94 6.28
CA ARG A 236 -4.82 -6.82 5.45
C ARG A 236 -4.22 -5.72 6.32
N LEU A 237 -2.94 -5.40 6.09
CA LEU A 237 -2.26 -4.30 6.78
C LEU A 237 -3.07 -3.00 6.75
N HIS A 238 -3.54 -2.57 5.58
CA HIS A 238 -4.34 -1.35 5.48
C HIS A 238 -5.74 -1.48 6.10
N GLY A 239 -6.31 -2.69 6.16
CA GLY A 239 -7.54 -2.93 6.92
C GLY A 239 -7.32 -2.63 8.41
N ALA A 240 -6.19 -3.09 8.95
CA ALA A 240 -5.78 -2.82 10.33
C ALA A 240 -5.52 -1.33 10.57
N LEU A 241 -4.75 -0.66 9.70
CA LEU A 241 -4.48 0.78 9.82
C LEU A 241 -5.76 1.62 9.74
N PHE A 242 -6.70 1.27 8.85
CA PHE A 242 -7.97 1.98 8.73
C PHE A 242 -8.84 1.82 9.98
N ALA A 243 -8.92 0.61 10.51
CA ALA A 243 -9.69 0.32 11.72
C ALA A 243 -9.08 0.99 12.96
N GLU A 244 -7.75 0.95 13.10
CA GLU A 244 -7.01 1.61 14.17
C GLU A 244 -7.23 3.13 14.17
N ALA A 245 -7.12 3.76 12.99
CA ALA A 245 -7.37 5.20 12.84
C ALA A 245 -8.80 5.60 13.24
N LEU A 246 -9.77 4.74 12.97
CA LEU A 246 -11.17 4.91 13.39
C LEU A 246 -11.42 4.62 14.89
N GLY A 247 -10.39 4.24 15.64
CA GLY A 247 -10.47 3.90 17.06
C GLY A 247 -11.16 2.56 17.33
N LYS A 248 -11.08 1.61 16.38
CA LYS A 248 -11.67 0.28 16.52
C LYS A 248 -10.68 -0.64 17.20
N ARG A 249 -11.17 -1.64 17.92
CA ARG A 249 -10.31 -2.75 18.36
C ARG A 249 -9.92 -3.58 17.13
N VAL A 250 -8.63 -3.78 16.90
CA VAL A 250 -8.14 -4.49 15.72
C VAL A 250 -7.50 -5.80 16.12
N ILE A 251 -7.86 -6.87 15.43
CA ILE A 251 -7.24 -8.18 15.56
C ILE A 251 -6.67 -8.54 14.19
N ALA A 252 -5.37 -8.34 14.04
CA ALA A 252 -4.69 -8.54 12.78
C ALA A 252 -4.13 -9.97 12.72
N ILE A 253 -4.47 -10.69 11.66
CA ILE A 253 -3.99 -12.05 11.40
C ILE A 253 -2.80 -11.94 10.47
N ASP A 254 -1.68 -12.51 10.87
CA ASP A 254 -0.51 -12.50 10.01
C ASP A 254 -0.69 -13.48 8.84
N ASN A 255 -0.12 -13.14 7.69
CA ASN A 255 -0.21 -13.96 6.49
C ASN A 255 1.09 -14.74 6.24
N ALA A 256 1.10 -15.58 5.20
CA ALA A 256 2.26 -16.39 4.82
C ALA A 256 3.56 -15.58 4.54
N THR A 257 3.48 -14.25 4.47
CA THR A 257 4.62 -13.36 4.21
C THR A 257 5.08 -12.55 5.43
N ALA A 258 4.48 -12.76 6.61
CA ALA A 258 4.81 -12.06 7.85
C ALA A 258 4.83 -10.51 7.75
N LYS A 259 4.10 -9.95 6.79
CA LYS A 259 4.15 -8.51 6.49
C LYS A 259 3.48 -7.68 7.57
N ILE A 260 2.40 -8.20 8.14
CA ILE A 260 1.62 -7.47 9.14
C ILE A 260 2.38 -7.45 10.46
N SER A 261 2.89 -8.60 10.89
CA SER A 261 3.74 -8.69 12.08
C SER A 261 4.98 -7.81 11.93
N SER A 262 5.72 -7.88 10.81
CA SER A 262 6.92 -7.06 10.59
C SER A 262 6.63 -5.56 10.72
N TYR A 263 5.57 -5.07 10.07
CA TYR A 263 5.19 -3.66 10.17
C TYR A 263 4.75 -3.29 11.60
N TYR A 264 3.91 -4.10 12.21
CA TYR A 264 3.40 -3.84 13.55
C TYR A 264 4.50 -3.87 14.61
N GLU A 265 5.42 -4.83 14.55
CA GLU A 265 6.58 -4.90 15.45
C GLU A 265 7.48 -3.68 15.32
N THR A 266 7.62 -3.14 14.11
CA THR A 266 8.41 -1.92 13.87
C THR A 266 7.78 -0.68 14.47
N TRP A 267 6.44 -0.57 14.43
CA TRP A 267 5.71 0.67 14.76
C TRP A 267 4.72 0.50 15.92
N ARG A 268 4.89 -0.53 16.75
CA ARG A 268 3.92 -0.98 17.76
C ARG A 268 3.39 0.15 18.64
N ASP A 269 4.29 1.02 19.09
CA ASP A 269 3.98 2.10 20.02
C ASP A 269 2.99 3.13 19.46
N TYR A 270 2.82 3.18 18.14
CA TYR A 270 1.88 4.07 17.45
C TYR A 270 0.50 3.44 17.21
N TYR A 271 0.34 2.14 17.44
CA TYR A 271 -0.87 1.39 17.11
C TYR A 271 -1.38 0.52 18.28
N PRO A 272 -1.72 1.12 19.43
CA PRO A 272 -2.06 0.38 20.65
C PRO A 272 -3.36 -0.43 20.54
N GLY A 273 -4.26 -0.13 19.60
CA GLY A 273 -5.52 -0.86 19.42
C GLY A 273 -5.40 -2.14 18.58
N ILE A 274 -4.20 -2.45 18.05
CA ILE A 274 -3.93 -3.65 17.26
C ILE A 274 -3.40 -4.78 18.15
N THR A 275 -4.03 -5.94 18.06
CA THR A 275 -3.56 -7.23 18.61
C THR A 275 -3.25 -8.19 17.47
N LEU A 276 -2.12 -8.90 17.53
CA LEU A 276 -1.78 -9.94 16.55
C LEU A 276 -2.41 -11.28 16.93
N ALA A 277 -2.88 -12.03 15.93
CA ALA A 277 -3.34 -13.40 16.05
C ALA A 277 -2.65 -14.29 15.02
N ASN A 278 -2.35 -15.54 15.38
CA ASN A 278 -1.68 -16.52 14.52
C ASN A 278 -2.67 -17.33 13.66
N SER A 279 -3.97 -17.26 13.97
CA SER A 279 -5.00 -17.96 13.22
C SER A 279 -6.34 -17.24 13.30
N LEU A 280 -7.24 -17.55 12.35
CA LEU A 280 -8.61 -17.04 12.39
C LEU A 280 -9.37 -17.53 13.63
N SER A 281 -9.09 -18.75 14.10
CA SER A 281 -9.67 -19.31 15.34
C SER A 281 -9.28 -18.49 16.56
N GLU A 282 -7.99 -18.19 16.71
CA GLU A 282 -7.48 -17.33 17.78
C GLU A 282 -8.09 -15.93 17.71
N ALA A 283 -8.15 -15.35 16.50
CA ALA A 283 -8.71 -14.02 16.30
C ALA A 283 -10.17 -13.92 16.75
N ARG A 284 -10.96 -14.98 16.57
CA ARG A 284 -12.35 -15.07 17.06
C ARG A 284 -12.42 -15.12 18.58
N GLY A 285 -11.59 -15.95 19.20
CA GLY A 285 -11.51 -16.03 20.68
C GLY A 285 -11.19 -14.67 21.30
N LEU A 286 -10.26 -13.94 20.68
CA LEU A 286 -9.93 -12.58 21.08
C LEU A 286 -11.12 -11.62 20.89
N ALA A 287 -11.81 -11.68 19.75
CA ALA A 287 -12.94 -10.80 19.45
C ALA A 287 -14.13 -10.98 20.41
N GLY A 288 -14.36 -12.21 20.90
CA GLY A 288 -15.40 -12.52 21.88
C GLY A 288 -15.06 -12.17 23.33
N SER A 289 -13.78 -11.90 23.63
CA SER A 289 -13.34 -11.51 24.97
C SER A 289 -13.50 -10.00 25.17
N PRO A 290 -13.93 -9.50 26.35
CA PRO A 290 -13.89 -8.07 26.66
C PRO A 290 -12.46 -7.55 26.48
N GLY A 291 -12.30 -6.43 25.76
CA GLY A 291 -11.02 -5.77 25.54
C GLY A 291 -10.57 -4.95 26.74
#